data_AF-A0A2J8RKX7-F1
#
_entry.id   AF-A0A2J8RKX7-F1
#
_cell.length_a   1.000
_cell.length_b   1.000
_cell.length_c   1.000
_cell.angle_alpha   90.00
_cell.angle_beta   90.00
_cell.angle_gamma   90.00
#
_symmetry.space_group_name_H-M   'P 1'
#
loop_
_entity.id
_entity.type
_entity.pdbx_description
1 polymer ?
#
loop_
_entity_poly.entity_id
_entity_poly.type
_entity_poly.pdbx_seq_one_letter_code
_entity_poly.pdbx_strand_id
1 'polypeptide(L)'
;MPHRKERPSGSSLHTHGSTGTAEGGNMSRLSLTRSPVSPLAAQGIPLPAQLTKSNAPVHIDVGGHMYTSSLATLTKYPDSRI
;
A
#
# COMPACT_ATOMS: atom_id res chain seq x y z
N MET A 1 -29.61 32.93 -34.11
CA MET A 1 -28.25 32.59 -34.59
C MET A 1 -27.63 31.57 -33.63
N PRO A 2 -26.85 30.58 -34.10
CA PRO A 2 -27.30 29.17 -34.02
C PRO A 2 -26.53 28.21 -33.07
N HIS A 3 -27.21 27.08 -32.81
CA HIS A 3 -26.75 25.69 -32.61
C HIS A 3 -25.98 25.25 -31.34
N ARG A 4 -26.75 24.63 -30.41
CA ARG A 4 -26.31 23.62 -29.43
C ARG A 4 -25.78 22.40 -30.20
N LYS A 5 -24.48 22.12 -30.12
CA LYS A 5 -23.87 20.92 -30.71
C LYS A 5 -24.11 19.72 -29.78
N GLU A 6 -25.20 19.00 -30.02
CA GLU A 6 -25.39 17.62 -29.56
C GLU A 6 -24.19 16.78 -30.02
N ARG A 7 -23.55 16.01 -29.13
CA ARG A 7 -22.59 14.98 -29.53
C ARG A 7 -23.31 13.62 -29.59
N PRO A 8 -23.13 12.82 -30.65
CA PRO A 8 -23.94 11.65 -30.93
C PRO A 8 -23.63 10.44 -30.06
N SER A 9 -24.68 9.63 -29.84
CA SER A 9 -24.66 8.27 -29.27
C SER A 9 -23.60 7.37 -29.92
N GLY A 10 -22.78 6.74 -29.07
CA GLY A 10 -21.83 5.69 -29.45
C GLY A 10 -22.33 4.33 -28.99
N SER A 11 -22.59 3.46 -29.98
CA SER A 11 -22.93 2.04 -29.97
C SER A 11 -22.53 1.19 -28.75
N SER A 12 -23.50 0.52 -28.14
CA SER A 12 -23.29 -0.67 -27.29
C SER A 12 -23.51 -1.93 -28.13
N LEU A 13 -22.44 -2.65 -28.44
CA LEU A 13 -22.48 -4.02 -28.98
C LEU A 13 -21.19 -4.76 -28.60
N HIS A 14 -21.26 -5.71 -27.67
CA HIS A 14 -20.65 -7.05 -27.83
C HIS A 14 -21.01 -7.97 -26.66
N THR A 15 -21.83 -8.98 -26.96
CA THR A 15 -21.99 -10.22 -26.19
C THR A 15 -20.88 -11.21 -26.55
N HIS A 16 -20.23 -11.81 -25.56
CA HIS A 16 -19.58 -13.12 -25.68
C HIS A 16 -19.64 -13.83 -24.33
N GLY A 17 -20.35 -14.95 -24.30
CA GLY A 17 -20.28 -15.90 -23.20
C GLY A 17 -18.99 -16.73 -23.29
N SER A 18 -18.56 -17.28 -22.15
CA SER A 18 -17.79 -18.52 -22.08
C SER A 18 -17.83 -19.04 -20.65
N THR A 19 -18.64 -20.08 -20.48
CA THR A 19 -18.53 -21.06 -19.40
C THR A 19 -17.15 -21.71 -19.46
N GLY A 20 -16.39 -21.65 -18.36
CA GLY A 20 -15.07 -22.26 -18.26
C GLY A 20 -14.82 -22.77 -16.85
N THR A 21 -14.87 -24.08 -16.72
CA THR A 21 -14.41 -24.95 -15.63
C THR A 21 -13.20 -24.43 -14.86
N ALA A 22 -13.31 -24.30 -13.53
CA ALA A 22 -12.15 -24.14 -12.64
C ALA A 22 -11.77 -25.51 -12.07
N GLU A 23 -11.02 -26.28 -12.86
CA GLU A 23 -10.25 -27.45 -12.40
C GLU A 23 -8.88 -26.99 -11.89
N GLY A 24 -8.45 -27.59 -10.78
CA GLY A 24 -7.05 -27.90 -10.46
C GLY A 24 -6.01 -26.78 -10.60
N GLY A 25 -5.76 -26.04 -9.52
CA GLY A 25 -4.67 -25.07 -9.45
C GLY A 25 -3.88 -25.19 -8.15
N ASN A 26 -2.91 -26.10 -8.15
CA ASN A 26 -1.74 -26.16 -7.28
C ASN A 26 -1.28 -24.75 -6.85
N MET A 27 -1.68 -24.31 -5.65
CA MET A 27 -0.91 -23.32 -4.91
C MET A 27 -0.03 -24.10 -3.96
N SER A 28 1.08 -24.57 -4.52
CA SER A 28 2.28 -24.88 -3.77
C SER A 28 2.38 -23.84 -2.67
N ARG A 29 2.33 -24.33 -1.41
CA ARG A 29 2.72 -23.56 -0.25
C ARG A 29 4.15 -23.13 -0.52
N LEU A 30 4.31 -21.98 -1.18
CA LEU A 30 5.56 -21.25 -1.29
C LEU A 30 5.91 -20.95 0.15
N SER A 31 6.69 -21.86 0.74
CA SER A 31 7.44 -21.61 1.95
C SER A 31 7.98 -20.20 1.79
N LEU A 32 7.42 -19.30 2.60
CA LEU A 32 7.74 -17.88 2.62
C LEU A 32 9.14 -17.78 3.25
N THR A 33 10.14 -18.34 2.56
CA THR A 33 11.55 -18.14 2.92
C THR A 33 11.77 -16.66 2.65
N ARG A 34 11.78 -15.91 3.75
CA ARG A 34 12.16 -14.50 3.75
C ARG A 34 13.49 -14.43 3.02
N SER A 35 13.52 -13.96 1.78
CA SER A 35 14.74 -13.43 1.21
C SER A 35 14.97 -12.08 1.91
N PRO A 36 15.93 -11.96 2.85
CA PRO A 36 16.08 -10.72 3.61
C PRO A 36 16.96 -9.70 2.88
N VAL A 37 17.50 -10.02 1.69
CA VAL A 37 18.57 -9.24 1.08
C VAL A 37 18.30 -9.06 -0.41
N SER A 38 17.83 -7.87 -0.78
CA SER A 38 17.83 -7.42 -2.16
C SER A 38 19.28 -7.30 -2.65
N PRO A 39 19.63 -7.74 -3.87
CA PRO A 39 20.98 -7.57 -4.43
C PRO A 39 21.44 -6.10 -4.48
N LEU A 40 20.53 -5.13 -4.34
CA LEU A 40 20.87 -3.71 -4.21
C LEU A 40 21.62 -3.38 -2.91
N ALA A 41 21.41 -4.13 -1.82
CA ALA A 41 22.14 -3.94 -0.56
C ALA A 41 23.64 -4.26 -0.71
N ALA A 42 23.99 -5.19 -1.61
CA ALA A 42 25.38 -5.59 -1.85
C ALA A 42 26.19 -4.53 -2.61
N GLN A 43 25.53 -3.51 -3.19
CA GLN A 43 26.17 -2.41 -3.91
C GLN A 43 26.52 -1.23 -2.98
N GLY A 44 26.35 -1.39 -1.65
CA GLY A 44 26.63 -0.33 -0.67
C GLY A 44 25.59 0.80 -0.66
N ILE A 45 24.50 0.67 -1.41
CA ILE A 45 23.40 1.62 -1.40
C ILE A 45 22.53 1.32 -0.17
N PRO A 46 22.30 2.28 0.73
CA PRO A 46 21.39 2.09 1.86
C PRO A 46 20.01 1.66 1.37
N LEU A 47 19.47 0.61 1.97
CA LEU A 47 18.10 0.19 1.69
C LEU A 47 17.13 1.24 2.24
N PRO A 48 15.96 1.43 1.59
CA PRO A 48 14.86 2.16 2.20
C PRO A 48 14.54 1.58 3.58
N ALA A 49 14.23 2.46 4.54
CA ALA A 49 13.82 2.03 5.86
C ALA A 49 12.59 1.12 5.74
N GLN A 50 12.65 -0.06 6.36
CA GLN A 50 11.47 -0.93 6.41
C GLN A 50 10.41 -0.31 7.31
N LEU A 51 9.19 -0.18 6.81
CA LEU A 51 8.06 0.25 7.63
C LEU A 51 7.63 -0.88 8.57
N THR A 52 7.61 -0.59 9.86
CA THR A 52 7.25 -1.50 10.95
C THR A 52 6.36 -0.76 11.93
N LYS A 53 5.73 -1.47 12.87
CA LYS A 53 4.90 -0.83 13.90
C LYS A 53 5.66 0.18 14.75
N SER A 54 6.94 -0.08 15.05
CA SER A 54 7.74 0.75 15.94
C SER A 54 8.17 2.08 15.31
N ASN A 55 8.38 2.11 13.99
CA ASN A 55 8.78 3.30 13.24
C ASN A 55 7.65 3.92 12.39
N ALA A 56 6.44 3.38 12.48
CA ALA A 56 5.27 3.97 11.86
C ALA A 56 5.02 5.37 12.46
N PRO A 57 4.62 6.36 11.62
CA PRO A 57 4.28 7.69 12.11
C PRO A 57 3.11 7.68 13.09
N VAL A 58 3.22 8.48 14.14
CA VAL A 58 2.15 8.77 15.11
C VAL A 58 1.90 10.26 15.11
N HIS A 59 0.64 10.66 14.93
CA HIS A 59 0.20 12.04 14.99
C HIS A 59 -0.31 12.38 16.40
N ILE A 60 0.16 13.48 16.97
CA ILE A 60 -0.22 13.96 18.30
C ILE A 60 -0.72 15.40 18.18
N ASP A 61 -1.94 15.66 18.63
CA ASP A 61 -2.53 16.98 18.65
C ASP A 61 -2.37 17.63 20.02
N VAL A 62 -1.65 18.74 20.10
CA VAL A 62 -1.44 19.49 21.35
C VAL A 62 -1.73 20.97 21.11
N GLY A 63 -2.80 21.48 21.73
CA GLY A 63 -3.15 22.91 21.67
C GLY A 63 -3.36 23.46 20.26
N GLY A 64 -3.74 22.61 19.29
CA GLY A 64 -3.90 22.98 17.88
C GLY A 64 -2.65 22.82 17.01
N HIS A 65 -1.55 22.30 17.57
CA HIS A 65 -0.35 21.94 16.81
C HIS A 65 -0.24 20.42 16.64
N MET A 66 -0.02 19.99 15.40
CA MET A 66 0.23 18.58 15.07
C MET A 66 1.72 18.27 15.20
N TYR A 67 2.05 17.31 16.05
CA TYR A 67 3.39 16.72 16.16
C TYR A 67 3.41 15.35 15.49
N THR A 68 4.55 14.98 14.91
CA THR A 68 4.78 13.65 14.34
C THR A 68 5.91 12.95 15.07
N SER A 69 5.64 11.74 15.56
CA SER A 69 6.62 10.90 16.27
C SER A 69 6.52 9.45 15.79
N SER A 70 7.15 8.52 16.51
CA SER A 70 7.05 7.08 16.30
C SER A 70 6.69 6.35 17.58
N LEU A 71 6.10 5.16 17.47
CA LEU A 71 5.77 4.35 18.65
C LEU A 71 7.02 4.08 19.51
N ALA A 72 8.16 3.78 18.89
CA ALA A 72 9.42 3.55 19.60
C ALA A 72 9.85 4.73 20.48
N THR A 73 9.64 5.96 20.02
CA THR A 73 9.95 7.17 20.77
C THR A 73 9.00 7.35 21.94
N LEU A 74 7.70 7.17 21.71
CA LEU A 74 6.65 7.37 22.71
C LEU A 74 6.75 6.33 23.86
N THR A 75 7.11 5.08 23.54
CA THR A 75 7.24 4.01 24.53
C THR A 75 8.64 3.91 25.14
N LYS A 76 9.57 4.80 24.80
CA LYS A 76 10.94 4.78 25.35
C LYS A 76 10.93 4.93 26.87
N TYR A 77 10.00 5.72 27.39
CA TYR A 77 9.78 5.93 28.82
C TYR A 77 8.33 5.58 29.16
N PRO A 78 8.03 4.33 29.52
CA PRO A 78 6.66 3.86 29.74
C PRO A 78 5.96 4.56 30.91
N ASP A 79 6.72 5.11 31.85
CA ASP A 79 6.19 5.87 32.99
C ASP A 79 5.94 7.36 32.66
N SER A 80 6.24 7.79 31.43
CA SER A 80 5.95 9.16 31.00
C SER A 80 4.43 9.36 30.83
N ARG A 81 3.96 10.58 31.13
CA ARG A 81 2.54 10.96 31.08
C ARG A 81 2.12 11.59 29.75
N ILE A 82 2.89 11.35 28.69
CA ILE A 82 2.59 11.94 27.39
C ILE A 82 1.22 11.51 26.88
#